data_AF-A0A960AWE0-F1
#
_entry.id   AF-A0A960AWE0-F1
#
_cell.length_a   1.000
_cell.length_b   1.000
_cell.length_c   1.000
_cell.angle_alpha   90.00
_cell.angle_beta   90.00
_cell.angle_gamma   90.00
#
_symmetry.space_group_name_H-M   'P 1'
#
loop_
_entity.id
_entity.type
_entity.pdbx_description
1 polymer ?
#
loop_
_entity_poly.entity_id
_entity_poly.type
_entity_poly.pdbx_seq_one_letter_code
_entity_poly.pdbx_strand_id
1 'polypeptide(L)'
;GVHPYMGVGNASPDLPDDGTIWRLRHIPELRSAMMAAGDNKPIWFTEFGWRAGSTGTANWQLGVDQDTQATYLAKTLEIVRSEWSYVKRVYWYRELADNNTSQSSGYGLILPNGTPKPALTQIPSIYAG
;
A
#
# COMPACT_ATOMS: atom_id res chain seq x y z
N GLY A 1 -6.89 2.02 -13.54
CA GLY A 1 -6.27 2.10 -12.19
C GLY A 1 -6.59 0.84 -11.44
N VAL A 2 -5.78 0.49 -10.45
CA VAL A 2 -5.96 -0.70 -9.60
C VAL A 2 -5.79 -0.36 -8.13
N HIS A 3 -6.36 -1.19 -7.25
CA HIS A 3 -6.38 -0.99 -5.80
C HIS A 3 -5.66 -2.18 -5.13
N PRO A 4 -4.30 -2.23 -5.15
CA PRO A 4 -3.57 -3.42 -4.75
C PRO A 4 -3.47 -3.57 -3.22
N TYR A 5 -4.59 -3.89 -2.59
CA TYR A 5 -4.64 -4.26 -1.18
C TYR A 5 -4.21 -5.70 -0.96
N MET A 6 -3.51 -5.91 0.16
CA MET A 6 -3.19 -7.25 0.64
C MET A 6 -4.45 -7.94 1.16
N GLY A 7 -4.75 -9.15 0.71
CA GLY A 7 -5.90 -9.92 1.22
C GLY A 7 -5.80 -10.27 2.71
N VAL A 8 -4.57 -10.41 3.20
CA VAL A 8 -4.25 -10.44 4.63
C VAL A 8 -3.64 -9.09 5.00
N GLY A 9 -4.36 -8.28 5.78
CA GLY A 9 -4.07 -6.85 5.96
C GLY A 9 -2.77 -6.53 6.70
N ASN A 10 -2.14 -7.50 7.36
CA ASN A 10 -0.83 -7.35 7.99
C ASN A 10 0.33 -8.01 7.21
N ALA A 11 0.04 -8.58 6.03
CA ALA A 11 1.04 -9.19 5.19
C ALA A 11 2.01 -8.15 4.61
N SER A 12 3.27 -8.57 4.50
CA SER A 12 4.33 -7.77 3.86
C SER A 12 4.06 -7.57 2.37
N PRO A 13 4.36 -6.37 1.80
CA PRO A 13 4.32 -6.15 0.35
C PRO A 13 5.28 -7.07 -0.43
N ASP A 14 6.24 -7.67 0.28
CA ASP A 14 7.23 -8.59 -0.28
C ASP A 14 6.80 -10.05 -0.33
N LEU A 15 5.62 -10.40 0.20
CA LEU A 15 5.14 -11.77 0.04
C LEU A 15 5.13 -12.14 -1.45
N PRO A 16 5.79 -13.25 -1.85
CA PRO A 16 5.87 -13.67 -3.26
C PRO A 16 4.48 -13.74 -3.89
N ASP A 17 4.33 -13.68 -5.21
CA ASP A 17 3.03 -13.99 -5.80
C ASP A 17 2.60 -15.44 -5.46
N ASP A 18 1.31 -15.66 -5.18
CA ASP A 18 0.72 -17.00 -5.03
C ASP A 18 -0.29 -17.33 -6.14
N GLY A 19 -0.32 -16.52 -7.19
CA GLY A 19 -1.28 -16.65 -8.28
C GLY A 19 -2.65 -16.09 -7.95
N THR A 20 -2.84 -15.48 -6.78
CA THR A 20 -4.06 -14.74 -6.44
C THR A 20 -3.86 -13.25 -6.62
N ILE A 21 -4.95 -12.53 -6.92
CA ILE A 21 -4.95 -11.07 -7.04
C ILE A 21 -4.69 -10.33 -5.72
N TRP A 22 -4.60 -11.05 -4.60
CA TRP A 22 -4.57 -10.51 -3.24
C TRP A 22 -3.17 -10.21 -2.71
N ARG A 23 -2.15 -10.27 -3.57
CA ARG A 23 -0.77 -9.89 -3.25
C ARG A 23 -0.34 -8.73 -4.13
N LEU A 24 0.36 -7.76 -3.54
CA LEU A 24 0.99 -6.67 -4.29
C LEU A 24 1.89 -7.22 -5.42
N ARG A 25 2.57 -8.34 -5.18
CA ARG A 25 3.43 -9.02 -6.17
C ARG A 25 2.70 -9.64 -7.36
N HIS A 26 1.36 -9.56 -7.42
CA HIS A 26 0.57 -9.99 -8.58
C HIS A 26 0.49 -8.94 -9.70
N ILE A 27 1.00 -7.72 -9.48
CA ILE A 27 1.00 -6.63 -10.48
C ILE A 27 1.66 -7.00 -11.82
N PRO A 28 2.77 -7.76 -11.87
CA PRO A 28 3.33 -8.23 -13.14
C PRO A 28 2.39 -9.12 -13.95
N GLU A 29 1.59 -9.97 -13.30
CA GLU A 29 0.64 -10.84 -13.99
C GLU A 29 -0.51 -10.02 -14.59
N LEU A 30 -1.02 -9.04 -13.84
CA LEU A 30 -1.96 -8.05 -14.39
C LEU A 30 -1.36 -7.35 -15.62
N ARG A 31 -0.09 -6.92 -15.55
CA ARG A 31 0.58 -6.29 -16.69
C ARG A 31 0.68 -7.23 -17.88
N SER A 32 1.02 -8.50 -17.68
CA SER A 32 1.04 -9.52 -18.73
C SER A 32 -0.33 -9.68 -19.39
N ALA A 33 -1.40 -9.77 -18.59
CA ALA A 33 -2.77 -9.86 -19.08
C ALA A 33 -3.20 -8.62 -19.89
N MET A 34 -2.83 -7.41 -19.42
CA MET A 34 -3.06 -6.16 -20.17
C MET A 34 -2.36 -6.20 -21.54
N MET A 35 -1.09 -6.61 -21.59
CA MET A 35 -0.34 -6.70 -22.83
C MET A 35 -0.91 -7.73 -23.80
N ALA A 36 -1.35 -8.90 -23.30
CA ALA A 36 -2.01 -9.93 -24.10
C ALA A 36 -3.33 -9.43 -24.72
N ALA A 37 -4.03 -8.52 -24.03
CA ALA A 37 -5.23 -7.86 -24.53
C ALA A 37 -4.94 -6.66 -25.46
N GLY A 38 -3.67 -6.36 -25.76
CA GLY A 38 -3.28 -5.18 -26.54
C GLY A 38 -3.36 -3.85 -25.77
N ASP A 39 -3.51 -3.88 -24.45
CA ASP A 39 -3.54 -2.70 -23.60
C ASP A 39 -2.15 -2.37 -23.03
N ASN A 40 -1.43 -1.47 -23.69
CA ASN A 40 -0.13 -0.99 -23.23
C ASN A 40 -0.21 0.24 -22.29
N LYS A 41 -1.39 0.60 -21.78
CA LYS A 41 -1.51 1.79 -20.91
C LYS A 41 -0.70 1.65 -19.62
N PRO A 42 -0.22 2.77 -19.03
CA PRO A 42 0.38 2.75 -17.71
C PRO A 42 -0.61 2.32 -16.62
N ILE A 43 -0.08 1.75 -15.55
CA ILE A 43 -0.85 1.39 -14.35
C ILE A 43 -0.74 2.51 -13.33
N TRP A 44 -1.87 2.87 -12.72
CA TRP A 44 -1.91 3.72 -11.53
C TRP A 44 -2.46 2.90 -10.37
N PHE A 45 -1.79 2.94 -9.22
CA PHE A 45 -2.38 2.48 -7.97
C PHE A 45 -3.25 3.62 -7.47
N THR A 46 -4.54 3.54 -7.74
CA THR A 46 -5.51 4.58 -7.34
C THR A 46 -5.82 4.53 -5.86
N GLU A 47 -5.52 3.40 -5.20
CA GLU A 47 -5.68 3.23 -3.77
C GLU A 47 -4.79 2.07 -3.27
N PHE A 48 -3.91 2.30 -2.30
CA PHE A 48 -3.20 1.23 -1.60
C PHE A 48 -2.87 1.66 -0.17
N GLY A 49 -2.59 0.71 0.71
CA GLY A 49 -2.03 1.02 2.02
C GLY A 49 -2.08 -0.13 3.00
N TRP A 50 -1.62 0.16 4.22
CA TRP A 50 -1.70 -0.73 5.37
C TRP A 50 -2.32 0.00 6.54
N ARG A 51 -3.15 -0.71 7.30
CA ARG A 51 -3.77 -0.19 8.51
C ARG A 51 -2.77 -0.22 9.66
N ALA A 52 -2.66 0.88 10.41
CA ALA A 52 -2.07 0.87 11.74
C ALA A 52 -3.10 0.37 12.78
N GLY A 53 -2.87 -0.83 13.31
CA GLY A 53 -3.74 -1.53 14.28
C GLY A 53 -4.78 -2.44 13.63
N SER A 54 -5.10 -3.56 14.26
CA SER A 54 -6.17 -4.46 13.82
C SER A 54 -7.54 -4.00 14.34
N THR A 55 -8.60 -4.18 13.55
CA THR A 55 -10.00 -3.90 13.96
C THR A 55 -10.83 -5.16 14.18
N GLY A 56 -10.19 -6.34 14.06
CA GLY A 56 -10.81 -7.64 14.22
C GLY A 56 -9.80 -8.74 13.93
N THR A 57 -10.30 -9.95 13.71
CA THR A 57 -9.48 -11.16 13.52
C THR A 57 -9.53 -11.73 12.12
N ALA A 58 -10.46 -11.27 11.27
CA ALA A 58 -10.49 -11.70 9.87
C ALA A 58 -9.29 -11.13 9.10
N ASN A 59 -8.83 -11.83 8.07
CA ASN A 59 -7.64 -11.47 7.29
C ASN A 59 -7.61 -9.99 6.87
N TRP A 60 -8.71 -9.45 6.37
CA TRP A 60 -8.83 -8.04 5.93
C TRP A 60 -8.98 -7.02 7.07
N GLN A 61 -9.17 -7.47 8.31
CA GLN A 61 -9.26 -6.64 9.52
C GLN A 61 -7.94 -6.54 10.28
N LEU A 62 -6.96 -7.38 9.92
CA LEU A 62 -5.63 -7.33 10.49
C LEU A 62 -4.91 -6.06 10.03
N GLY A 63 -4.13 -5.49 10.95
CA GLY A 63 -3.23 -4.37 10.67
C GLY A 63 -1.87 -4.60 11.30
N VAL A 64 -1.02 -3.58 11.19
CA VAL A 64 0.36 -3.59 11.69
C VAL A 64 0.58 -2.44 12.68
N ASP A 65 1.70 -2.39 13.38
CA ASP A 65 2.08 -1.17 14.12
C ASP A 65 2.50 -0.03 13.16
N GLN A 66 2.69 1.18 13.70
CA GLN A 66 2.99 2.36 12.89
C GLN A 66 4.37 2.29 12.21
N ASP A 67 5.34 1.63 12.82
CA ASP A 67 6.69 1.47 12.28
C ASP A 67 6.71 0.47 11.12
N THR A 68 5.92 -0.60 11.23
CA THR A 68 5.71 -1.56 10.15
C THR A 68 4.89 -0.93 9.02
N GLN A 69 3.87 -0.10 9.32
CA GLN A 69 3.16 0.69 8.31
C GLN A 69 4.13 1.56 7.50
N ALA A 70 5.08 2.22 8.18
CA ALA A 70 6.13 2.99 7.53
C ALA A 70 7.02 2.10 6.66
N THR A 71 7.53 1.00 7.21
CA THR A 71 8.37 0.04 6.49
C THR A 71 7.69 -0.47 5.21
N TYR A 72 6.41 -0.83 5.28
CA TYR A 72 5.66 -1.36 4.16
C TYR A 72 5.36 -0.30 3.08
N LEU A 73 5.07 0.94 3.48
CA LEU A 73 4.98 2.05 2.53
C LEU A 73 6.30 2.23 1.79
N ALA A 74 7.42 2.35 2.50
CA ALA A 74 8.73 2.56 1.88
C ALA A 74 9.10 1.42 0.93
N LYS A 75 8.88 0.18 1.35
CA LYS A 75 9.14 -1.00 0.54
C LYS A 75 8.28 -1.05 -0.72
N THR A 76 7.00 -0.71 -0.61
CA THR A 76 6.10 -0.64 -1.77
C THR A 76 6.57 0.38 -2.79
N LEU A 77 6.98 1.57 -2.33
CA LEU A 77 7.52 2.62 -3.22
C LEU A 77 8.82 2.16 -3.89
N GLU A 78 9.69 1.45 -3.16
CA GLU A 78 10.93 0.91 -3.72
C GLU A 78 10.66 -0.13 -4.81
N ILE A 79 9.75 -1.08 -4.56
CA ILE A 79 9.36 -2.11 -5.54
C ILE A 79 8.81 -1.44 -6.80
N VAL A 80 7.86 -0.52 -6.65
CA VAL A 80 7.25 0.20 -7.77
C VAL A 80 8.32 0.94 -8.58
N ARG A 81 9.26 1.61 -7.91
CA ARG A 81 10.33 2.39 -8.54
C ARG A 81 11.34 1.52 -9.27
N SER A 82 11.78 0.43 -8.64
CA SER A 82 12.90 -0.41 -9.13
C SER A 82 12.46 -1.50 -10.10
N GLU A 83 11.26 -2.05 -9.94
CA GLU A 83 10.82 -3.23 -10.68
C GLU A 83 9.71 -2.93 -11.71
N TRP A 84 8.83 -1.96 -11.43
CA TRP A 84 7.59 -1.77 -12.20
C TRP A 84 7.53 -0.44 -12.92
N SER A 85 8.40 -0.26 -13.91
CA SER A 85 8.50 0.97 -14.72
C SER A 85 7.18 1.37 -15.42
N TYR A 86 6.21 0.47 -15.57
CA TYR A 86 4.87 0.70 -16.11
C TYR A 86 3.86 1.24 -15.08
N VAL A 87 4.19 1.24 -13.78
CA VAL A 87 3.42 1.91 -12.74
C VAL A 87 3.88 3.36 -12.64
N LYS A 88 2.98 4.32 -12.92
CA LYS A 88 3.36 5.74 -13.04
C LYS A 88 2.87 6.64 -11.92
N ARG A 89 1.86 6.20 -11.17
CA ARG A 89 1.28 6.94 -10.06
C ARG A 89 0.82 5.96 -9.00
N VAL A 90 1.05 6.33 -7.74
CA VAL A 90 0.56 5.58 -6.58
C VAL A 90 -0.08 6.55 -5.60
N TYR A 91 -1.26 6.19 -5.12
CA TYR A 91 -2.05 7.01 -4.21
C TYR A 91 -2.36 6.20 -2.96
N TRP A 92 -1.82 6.66 -1.83
CA TRP A 92 -2.09 6.04 -0.53
C TRP A 92 -3.54 6.28 -0.12
N TYR A 93 -4.19 5.29 0.48
CA TYR A 93 -5.54 5.43 0.98
C TYR A 93 -5.58 6.25 2.27
N ARG A 94 -6.11 7.47 2.12
CA ARG A 94 -6.32 8.50 3.16
C ARG A 94 -5.06 9.13 3.72
N GLU A 95 -5.05 10.46 3.73
CA GLU A 95 -4.06 11.24 4.47
C GLU A 95 -4.36 11.28 5.97
N LEU A 96 -5.62 11.44 6.36
CA LEU A 96 -6.03 11.63 7.75
C LEU A 96 -6.59 10.34 8.36
N ALA A 97 -6.13 10.00 9.56
CA ALA A 97 -6.77 8.98 10.37
C ALA A 97 -8.15 9.51 10.81
N ASP A 98 -9.21 8.75 10.55
CA ASP A 98 -10.55 9.01 11.05
C ASP A 98 -10.60 8.80 12.56
N ASN A 99 -10.81 9.88 13.31
CA ASN A 99 -10.92 9.98 14.78
C ASN A 99 -9.76 9.36 15.59
N ASN A 100 -9.40 9.94 16.75
CA ASN A 100 -8.18 9.54 17.47
C ASN A 100 -8.44 8.33 18.37
N THR A 101 -9.19 7.38 17.83
CA THR A 101 -9.73 6.24 18.58
C THR A 101 -9.42 4.94 17.87
N SER A 102 -9.59 3.84 18.59
CA SER A 102 -9.52 2.48 18.05
C SER A 102 -10.54 2.18 16.94
N GLN A 103 -11.44 3.11 16.63
CA GLN A 103 -12.43 3.00 15.55
C GLN A 103 -11.92 3.53 14.20
N SER A 104 -10.70 4.05 14.14
CA SER A 104 -10.10 4.51 12.90
C SER A 104 -9.98 3.36 11.87
N SER A 105 -10.28 3.66 10.60
CA SER A 105 -9.80 2.98 9.40
C SER A 105 -8.30 2.67 9.44
N GLY A 106 -7.51 3.39 10.25
CA GLY A 106 -6.10 3.14 10.58
C GLY A 106 -5.11 3.33 9.43
N TYR A 107 -5.58 3.57 8.21
CA TYR A 107 -4.74 3.84 7.04
C TYR A 107 -4.14 5.24 7.03
N GLY A 108 -4.80 6.21 7.66
CA GLY A 108 -4.35 7.61 7.63
C GLY A 108 -2.91 7.79 8.11
N LEU A 109 -2.16 8.63 7.41
CA LEU A 109 -0.76 8.95 7.69
C LEU A 109 -0.58 10.13 8.67
N ILE A 110 -1.66 10.84 8.96
CA ILE A 110 -1.72 11.96 9.91
C ILE A 110 -2.70 11.58 11.01
N LEU A 111 -2.27 11.69 12.27
CA LEU A 111 -3.14 11.50 13.42
C LEU A 111 -4.16 12.65 13.52
N PRO A 112 -5.29 12.47 14.21
CA PRO A 112 -6.37 13.47 14.21
C PRO A 112 -6.02 14.77 14.94
N ASN A 113 -4.98 14.75 15.78
CA ASN A 113 -4.38 15.94 16.38
C ASN A 113 -3.39 16.66 15.44
N GLY A 114 -3.28 16.22 14.18
CA GLY A 114 -2.36 16.76 13.18
C GLY A 114 -0.94 16.17 13.22
N THR A 115 -0.62 15.29 14.18
CA THR A 115 0.72 14.70 14.28
C THR A 115 0.98 13.73 13.11
N PRO A 116 2.04 13.92 12.30
CA PRO A 116 2.44 12.96 11.27
C PRO A 116 2.85 11.62 11.87
N LYS A 117 2.42 10.51 11.28
CA LYS A 117 2.94 9.17 11.59
C LYS A 117 4.32 8.96 10.96
N PRO A 118 5.12 7.99 11.45
CA PRO A 118 6.42 7.62 10.86
C PRO A 118 6.35 7.38 9.34
N ALA A 119 5.23 6.80 8.88
CA ALA A 119 4.99 6.55 7.47
C ALA A 119 5.00 7.82 6.60
N LEU A 120 4.48 8.95 7.10
CA LEU A 120 4.53 10.23 6.38
C LEU A 120 5.92 10.88 6.46
N THR A 121 6.53 10.86 7.65
CA THR A 121 7.78 11.61 7.91
C THR A 121 8.97 11.08 7.13
N GLN A 122 8.98 9.80 6.77
CA GLN A 122 10.07 9.20 5.98
C GLN A 122 10.01 9.49 4.48
N ILE A 123 8.86 9.92 3.94
CA ILE A 123 8.68 10.07 2.49
C ILE A 123 9.73 10.98 1.85
N PRO A 124 10.06 12.17 2.40
CA PRO A 124 11.09 13.03 1.83
C PRO A 124 12.45 12.32 1.67
N SER A 125 12.84 11.48 2.63
CA SER A 125 14.11 10.74 2.58
C SER A 125 14.15 9.66 1.49
N ILE A 126 13.01 9.07 1.14
CA ILE A 126 12.92 8.07 0.05
C ILE A 126 13.24 8.69 -1.31
N TYR A 127 12.94 9.98 -1.50
CA TYR A 127 13.09 10.72 -2.76
C TYR A 127 14.25 11.72 -2.77
N ALA A 128 15.12 11.70 -1.75
CA ALA A 128 16.26 12.61 -1.64
C ALA A 128 17.50 12.16 -2.45
N GLY A 129 17.44 11.02 -3.13
CA GLY A 129 18.48 10.48 -4.03
C GLY A 129 17.94 10.23 -5.43
#